data_AF-A0A4Y2HSW1-F1
#
_entry.id   AF-A0A4Y2HSW1-F1
#
_cell.length_a   1.000
_cell.length_b   1.000
_cell.length_c   1.000
_cell.angle_alpha   90.00
_cell.angle_beta   90.00
_cell.angle_gamma   90.00
#
_symmetry.space_group_name_H-M   'P 1'
#
loop_
_entity.id
_entity.type
_entity.pdbx_description
1 polymer ?
#
loop_
_entity_poly.entity_id
_entity_poly.type
_entity_poly.pdbx_seq_one_letter_code
_entity_poly.pdbx_strand_id
1 'polypeptide(L)'
;MTREYQVKIKLAANLRAIWIIFEGNRAVGVEFDRNMMTSQIRARREVILSAGTTNSAQLLMLSGIGPKEHLAKFNIPLVADLPVGNNLQDHGAGFLSYTLSPKIQTAAQKLQSNQSINEYIYSRSGPLASSEFQAWLAFLNKQSVNPKVDYPDYELYFVEITKEIAMSELGLKPEVYKSLFGPYENDPMMLCASQILHPKSRGTVRLKSSDPYDPPLIDPNYFDDPSDLDDVVAGK
;
A
#
# COMPACT_ATOMS: atom_id res chain seq x y z
N MET A 1 -32.92 -5.41 -29.76
CA MET A 1 -31.58 -5.73 -30.30
C MET A 1 -30.53 -5.14 -29.38
N THR A 2 -30.06 -5.93 -28.41
CA THR A 2 -28.90 -5.60 -27.58
C THR A 2 -27.66 -5.68 -28.46
N ARG A 3 -27.01 -4.54 -28.72
CA ARG A 3 -25.67 -4.55 -29.34
C ARG A 3 -24.70 -5.12 -28.31
N GLU A 4 -24.23 -6.33 -28.53
CA GLU A 4 -23.06 -6.85 -27.80
C GLU A 4 -21.85 -6.00 -28.20
N TYR A 5 -21.38 -5.17 -27.29
CA TYR A 5 -20.12 -4.47 -27.45
C TYR A 5 -18.98 -5.47 -27.20
N GLN A 6 -18.35 -5.96 -28.26
CA GLN A 6 -17.10 -6.70 -28.13
C GLN A 6 -15.98 -5.74 -27.70
N VAL A 7 -15.61 -5.77 -26.42
CA VAL A 7 -14.44 -5.06 -25.90
C VAL A 7 -13.19 -5.78 -26.40
N LYS A 8 -12.38 -5.09 -27.21
CA LYS A 8 -11.08 -5.59 -27.65
C LYS A 8 -10.02 -5.15 -26.64
N ILE A 9 -9.62 -6.07 -25.76
CA ILE A 9 -8.54 -5.86 -24.78
C ILE A 9 -7.27 -6.55 -25.29
N LYS A 10 -6.14 -5.84 -25.22
CA LYS A 10 -4.82 -6.44 -25.38
C LYS A 10 -4.09 -6.36 -24.05
N LEU A 11 -3.57 -7.49 -23.60
CA LEU A 11 -2.77 -7.57 -22.38
C LEU A 11 -1.30 -7.72 -22.75
N ALA A 12 -0.46 -6.94 -22.08
CA ALA A 12 0.98 -7.04 -22.18
C ALA A 12 1.52 -7.06 -20.74
N ALA A 13 2.27 -8.10 -20.40
CA ALA A 13 2.85 -8.30 -19.07
C ALA A 13 4.38 -8.32 -19.13
N ASN A 14 5.03 -8.10 -17.98
CA ASN A 14 6.49 -7.96 -17.86
C ASN A 14 7.04 -6.77 -18.67
N LEU A 15 6.36 -5.62 -18.58
CA LEU A 15 6.81 -4.36 -19.14
C LEU A 15 6.74 -3.29 -18.06
N ARG A 16 7.75 -2.43 -17.99
CA ARG A 16 7.79 -1.29 -17.07
C ARG A 16 7.54 -0.02 -17.87
N ALA A 17 6.45 0.70 -17.60
CA ALA A 17 6.29 2.05 -18.15
C ALA A 17 7.37 2.96 -17.57
N ILE A 18 8.09 3.68 -18.43
CA ILE A 18 9.20 4.56 -18.02
C ILE A 18 8.91 6.03 -18.32
N TRP A 19 8.15 6.35 -19.36
CA TRP A 19 7.71 7.72 -19.69
C TRP A 19 6.32 7.75 -20.35
N ILE A 20 5.61 8.86 -20.16
CA ILE A 20 4.44 9.25 -20.95
C ILE A 20 4.90 10.17 -22.07
N ILE A 21 4.48 9.88 -23.29
CA ILE A 21 4.88 10.62 -24.49
C ILE A 21 3.88 11.76 -24.72
N PHE A 22 4.37 12.98 -24.93
CA PHE A 22 3.55 14.17 -25.15
C PHE A 22 3.80 14.82 -26.52
N GLU A 23 2.73 15.34 -27.12
CA GLU A 23 2.77 16.30 -28.22
C GLU A 23 2.10 17.59 -27.74
N GLY A 24 2.89 18.62 -27.43
CA GLY A 24 2.41 19.78 -26.68
C GLY A 24 1.93 19.36 -25.28
N ASN A 25 0.66 19.66 -24.95
CA ASN A 25 0.02 19.25 -23.70
C ASN A 25 -0.82 17.97 -23.81
N ARG A 26 -0.76 17.26 -24.96
CA ARG A 26 -1.54 16.04 -25.19
C ARG A 26 -0.69 14.80 -24.99
N ALA A 27 -1.09 13.92 -24.07
CA ALA A 27 -0.52 12.58 -23.96
C ALA A 27 -0.90 11.73 -25.19
N VAL A 28 0.10 11.18 -25.87
CA VAL A 28 -0.06 10.45 -27.14
C VAL A 28 0.46 9.01 -27.08
N GLY A 29 1.01 8.59 -25.95
CA GLY A 29 1.52 7.23 -25.79
C GLY A 29 2.30 7.03 -24.50
N VAL A 30 2.88 5.84 -24.38
CA VAL A 30 3.74 5.44 -23.26
C VAL A 30 4.97 4.77 -23.85
N GLU A 31 6.14 5.13 -23.33
CA GLU A 31 7.36 4.37 -23.51
C GLU A 31 7.51 3.39 -22.36
N PHE A 32 7.86 2.16 -22.69
CA PHE A 32 8.06 1.08 -21.73
C PHE A 32 9.35 0.32 -22.03
N ASP A 33 9.95 -0.23 -20.98
CA ASP A 33 11.01 -1.22 -21.08
C ASP A 33 10.44 -2.64 -21.08
N ARG A 34 11.05 -3.49 -21.91
CA ARG A 34 10.92 -4.94 -21.81
C ARG A 34 12.30 -5.57 -22.01
N ASN A 35 12.88 -6.10 -20.93
CA ASN A 35 14.19 -6.76 -20.94
C ASN A 35 15.33 -5.84 -21.45
N MET A 36 15.40 -4.61 -20.94
CA MET A 36 16.39 -3.60 -21.33
C MET A 36 16.26 -3.10 -22.78
N MET A 37 15.12 -3.38 -23.42
CA MET A 37 14.75 -2.83 -24.71
C MET A 37 13.57 -1.89 -24.54
N THR A 38 13.78 -0.62 -24.85
CA THR A 38 12.71 0.37 -24.82
C THR A 38 11.86 0.27 -26.08
N SER A 39 10.56 0.47 -25.93
CA SER A 39 9.57 0.44 -27.00
C SER A 39 8.40 1.34 -26.65
N GLN A 40 7.66 1.79 -27.66
CA GLN A 40 6.58 2.75 -27.48
C GLN A 40 5.24 2.16 -27.93
N ILE A 41 4.18 2.55 -27.23
CA ILE A 41 2.81 2.34 -27.68
C ILE A 41 2.08 3.68 -27.77
N ARG A 42 1.48 3.94 -28.93
CA ARG A 42 0.71 5.17 -29.17
C ARG A 42 -0.76 4.99 -28.80
N ALA A 43 -1.33 6.01 -28.18
CA ALA A 43 -2.74 6.09 -27.83
C ALA A 43 -3.47 7.07 -28.78
N ARG A 44 -4.54 6.61 -29.43
CA ARG A 44 -5.33 7.47 -30.32
C ARG A 44 -6.17 8.50 -29.58
N ARG A 45 -6.61 8.19 -28.36
CA ARG A 45 -7.51 9.05 -27.57
C ARG A 45 -6.87 9.52 -26.29
N GLU A 46 -6.59 8.58 -25.39
CA GLU A 46 -6.22 8.87 -24.01
C GLU A 46 -5.20 7.85 -23.49
N VAL A 47 -4.41 8.28 -22.53
CA VAL A 47 -3.55 7.43 -21.68
C VAL A 47 -4.14 7.52 -20.27
N ILE A 48 -4.48 6.37 -19.69
CA ILE A 48 -4.98 6.28 -18.31
C ILE A 48 -3.85 5.73 -17.45
N LEU A 49 -3.42 6.51 -16.47
CA LEU A 49 -2.37 6.12 -15.54
C LEU A 49 -2.98 5.45 -14.31
N SER A 50 -2.53 4.24 -14.01
CA SER A 50 -3.04 3.43 -12.89
C SER A 50 -1.91 2.62 -12.24
N ALA A 51 -0.75 3.24 -12.03
CA ALA A 51 0.44 2.59 -11.48
C ALA A 51 0.48 2.55 -9.94
N GLY A 52 -0.63 2.89 -9.27
CA GLY A 52 -0.70 3.06 -7.81
C GLY A 52 -0.15 4.41 -7.34
N THR A 53 -0.28 4.69 -6.04
CA THR A 53 -0.01 6.01 -5.43
C THR A 53 1.41 6.53 -5.70
N THR A 54 2.43 5.69 -5.50
CA THR A 54 3.85 6.08 -5.57
C THR A 54 4.37 6.10 -7.01
N ASN A 55 4.17 5.01 -7.77
CA ASN A 55 4.70 4.92 -9.13
C ASN A 55 3.98 5.86 -10.10
N SER A 56 2.69 6.19 -9.87
CA SER A 56 2.00 7.18 -10.71
C SER A 56 2.61 8.57 -10.53
N ALA A 57 2.91 8.97 -9.30
CA ALA A 57 3.60 10.23 -9.01
C ALA A 57 5.01 10.26 -9.64
N GLN A 58 5.77 9.18 -9.49
CA GLN A 58 7.09 9.05 -10.12
C GLN A 58 7.00 9.18 -11.65
N LEU A 59 6.13 8.41 -12.30
CA LEU A 59 6.03 8.39 -13.76
C LEU A 59 5.56 9.75 -14.32
N LEU A 60 4.63 10.43 -13.65
CA LEU A 60 4.23 11.79 -14.02
C LEU A 60 5.40 12.76 -13.94
N MET A 61 6.14 12.75 -12.82
CA MET A 61 7.30 13.63 -12.63
C MET A 61 8.40 13.35 -13.65
N LEU A 62 8.74 12.08 -13.89
CA LEU A 62 9.71 11.68 -14.93
C LEU A 62 9.28 12.12 -16.34
N SER A 63 7.97 12.23 -16.57
CA SER A 63 7.39 12.65 -17.85
C SER A 63 7.15 14.17 -17.93
N GLY A 64 7.70 14.95 -16.98
CA GLY A 64 7.63 16.41 -17.01
C GLY A 64 6.39 17.03 -16.35
N ILE A 65 5.57 16.26 -15.63
CA ILE A 65 4.41 16.75 -14.88
C ILE A 65 4.70 16.68 -13.39
N GLY A 66 4.96 17.82 -12.76
CA GLY A 66 5.31 17.88 -11.34
C GLY A 66 5.85 19.25 -10.92
N PRO A 67 6.30 19.40 -9.67
CA PRO A 67 6.75 20.69 -9.16
C PRO A 67 7.96 21.17 -9.96
N LYS A 68 7.84 22.33 -10.63
CA LYS A 68 8.85 22.84 -11.57
C LYS A 68 10.26 22.88 -10.99
N GLU A 69 10.41 23.37 -9.77
CA GLU A 69 11.71 23.44 -9.09
C GLU A 69 12.30 22.06 -8.78
N HIS A 70 11.46 21.06 -8.52
CA HIS A 70 11.90 19.69 -8.29
C HIS A 70 12.37 19.04 -9.59
N LEU A 71 11.61 19.21 -10.68
CA LEU A 71 11.96 18.67 -12.00
C LEU A 71 13.25 19.27 -12.56
N ALA A 72 13.46 20.57 -12.35
CA ALA A 72 14.67 21.27 -12.79
C ALA A 72 15.95 20.67 -12.18
N LYS A 73 15.91 20.15 -10.94
CA LYS A 73 17.07 19.51 -10.28
C LYS A 73 17.56 18.26 -11.03
N PHE A 74 16.69 17.62 -11.80
CA PHE A 74 16.97 16.41 -12.56
C PHE A 74 17.04 16.65 -14.07
N ASN A 75 17.06 17.91 -14.51
CA ASN A 75 17.04 18.32 -15.92
C ASN A 75 15.86 17.73 -16.72
N ILE A 76 14.71 17.53 -16.06
CA ILE A 76 13.51 17.02 -16.71
C ILE A 76 12.76 18.18 -17.36
N PRO A 77 12.47 18.14 -18.68
CA PRO A 77 11.68 19.16 -19.35
C PRO A 77 10.29 19.30 -18.75
N LEU A 78 9.86 20.53 -18.53
CA LEU A 78 8.55 20.83 -17.95
C LEU A 78 7.45 20.72 -19.00
N VAL A 79 6.49 19.83 -18.77
CA VAL A 79 5.21 19.77 -19.50
C VAL A 79 4.14 20.55 -18.74
N ALA A 80 4.03 20.36 -17.42
CA ALA A 80 3.10 21.10 -16.56
C ALA A 80 3.62 21.20 -15.12
N ASP A 81 3.54 22.41 -14.55
CA ASP A 81 3.88 22.68 -13.15
C ASP A 81 2.67 22.37 -12.26
N LEU A 82 2.68 21.20 -11.62
CA LEU A 82 1.62 20.70 -10.77
C LEU A 82 2.20 20.09 -9.49
N PRO A 83 1.47 20.08 -8.35
CA PRO A 83 1.98 19.57 -7.08
C PRO A 83 1.99 18.03 -7.01
N VAL A 84 2.42 17.35 -8.08
CA VAL A 84 2.52 15.88 -8.14
C VAL A 84 3.49 15.39 -7.07
N GLY A 85 3.09 14.33 -6.37
CA GLY A 85 3.86 13.76 -5.28
C GLY A 85 3.65 14.44 -3.93
N ASN A 86 2.83 15.50 -3.83
CA ASN A 86 2.39 16.02 -2.53
C ASN A 86 1.13 15.29 -2.04
N ASN A 87 0.76 15.55 -0.79
CA ASN A 87 -0.48 15.08 -0.18
C ASN A 87 -0.57 13.54 -0.13
N LEU A 88 0.57 12.87 0.08
CA LEU A 88 0.58 11.44 0.41
C LEU A 88 -0.12 11.26 1.75
N GLN A 89 -1.05 10.32 1.79
CA GLN A 89 -1.81 9.93 2.97
C GLN A 89 -1.76 8.41 3.04
N ASP A 90 -1.63 7.91 4.26
CA ASP A 90 -1.68 6.50 4.57
C ASP A 90 -2.14 6.34 6.02
N HIS A 91 -2.67 5.18 6.37
CA HIS A 91 -3.24 4.93 7.70
C HIS A 91 -2.12 4.64 8.70
N GLY A 92 -1.84 5.61 9.58
CA GLY A 92 -0.96 5.40 10.72
C GLY A 92 -1.59 4.43 11.73
N ALA A 93 -0.84 3.41 12.13
CA ALA A 93 -1.30 2.37 13.05
C ALA A 93 -0.47 2.31 14.33
N GLY A 94 -1.13 2.08 15.47
CA GLY A 94 -0.53 1.60 16.69
C GLY A 94 -0.73 0.08 16.83
N PHE A 95 0.21 -0.61 17.48
CA PHE A 95 0.17 -2.07 17.63
C PHE A 95 0.09 -2.49 19.09
N LEU A 96 -0.83 -3.41 19.38
CA LEU A 96 -1.03 -4.02 20.70
C LEU A 96 -0.98 -5.54 20.57
N SER A 97 -0.03 -6.19 21.26
CA SER A 97 0.15 -7.64 21.22
C SER A 97 -0.52 -8.31 22.43
N TYR A 98 -1.29 -9.37 22.18
CA TYR A 98 -1.95 -10.17 23.20
C TYR A 98 -1.54 -11.64 23.10
N THR A 99 -1.06 -12.22 24.19
CA THR A 99 -0.84 -13.67 24.27
C THR A 99 -2.18 -14.39 24.37
N LEU A 100 -2.37 -15.40 23.54
CA LEU A 100 -3.53 -16.28 23.57
C LEU A 100 -3.25 -17.51 24.43
N SER A 101 -4.29 -18.32 24.67
CA SER A 101 -4.16 -19.56 25.42
C SER A 101 -3.10 -20.48 24.77
N PRO A 102 -2.17 -21.06 25.54
CA PRO A 102 -1.16 -21.99 25.02
C PRO A 102 -1.77 -23.31 24.52
N LYS A 103 -3.09 -23.52 24.71
CA LYS A 103 -3.83 -24.66 24.18
C LYS A 103 -4.20 -24.51 22.70
N ILE A 104 -4.04 -23.31 22.13
CA ILE A 104 -4.34 -23.02 20.72
C ILE A 104 -3.03 -23.15 19.92
N GLN A 105 -3.12 -23.56 18.65
CA GLN A 105 -1.97 -23.57 17.75
C GLN A 105 -1.55 -22.15 17.38
N THR A 106 -0.25 -21.93 17.20
CA THR A 106 0.27 -20.66 16.65
C THR A 106 -0.12 -20.50 15.17
N ALA A 107 -0.09 -19.28 14.65
CA ALA A 107 -0.29 -19.01 13.22
C ALA A 107 0.68 -19.83 12.35
N ALA A 108 1.95 -19.93 12.75
CA ALA A 108 2.97 -20.72 12.05
C ALA A 108 2.60 -22.22 12.03
N GLN A 109 2.17 -22.78 13.16
CA GLN A 109 1.74 -24.18 13.24
C GLN A 109 0.53 -24.46 12.33
N LYS A 110 -0.45 -23.56 12.30
CA LYS A 110 -1.62 -23.68 11.40
C LYS A 110 -1.19 -23.67 9.93
N LEU A 111 -0.36 -22.70 9.55
CA LEU A 111 0.08 -22.47 8.18
C LEU A 111 0.98 -23.56 7.59
N GLN A 112 1.88 -24.08 8.41
CA GLN A 112 2.91 -25.02 7.96
C GLN A 112 2.50 -26.49 8.13
N SER A 113 1.31 -26.76 8.67
CA SER A 113 0.86 -28.13 8.85
C SER A 113 0.49 -28.80 7.52
N ASN A 114 0.95 -30.05 7.35
CA ASN A 114 0.57 -30.88 6.20
C ASN A 114 -0.95 -31.07 6.13
N GLN A 115 -1.64 -31.07 7.27
CA GLN A 115 -3.10 -31.16 7.31
C GLN A 115 -3.74 -29.95 6.64
N SER A 116 -3.37 -28.72 7.03
CA SER A 116 -3.90 -27.50 6.44
C SER A 116 -3.54 -27.37 4.95
N ILE A 117 -2.32 -27.76 4.57
CA ILE A 117 -1.89 -27.81 3.16
C ILE A 117 -2.77 -28.77 2.35
N ASN A 118 -2.95 -30.00 2.83
CA ASN A 118 -3.77 -30.99 2.13
C ASN A 118 -5.23 -30.56 2.07
N GLU A 119 -5.79 -30.04 3.16
CA GLU A 119 -7.15 -29.51 3.19
C GLU A 119 -7.33 -28.41 2.12
N TYR A 120 -6.41 -27.45 2.05
CA TYR A 120 -6.48 -26.40 1.04
C TYR A 120 -6.36 -26.93 -0.39
N ILE A 121 -5.47 -27.90 -0.64
CA ILE A 121 -5.29 -28.52 -1.96
C ILE A 121 -6.58 -29.21 -2.43
N TYR A 122 -7.24 -29.96 -1.54
CA TYR A 122 -8.36 -30.82 -1.93
C TYR A 122 -9.73 -30.15 -1.81
N SER A 123 -9.94 -29.27 -0.84
CA SER A 123 -11.25 -28.65 -0.59
C SER A 123 -11.26 -27.12 -0.65
N ARG A 124 -10.10 -26.47 -0.87
CA ARG A 124 -9.98 -25.00 -0.83
C ARG A 124 -10.53 -24.42 0.48
N SER A 125 -10.39 -25.17 1.56
CA SER A 125 -10.84 -24.81 2.91
C SER A 125 -9.67 -24.78 3.89
N GLY A 126 -9.98 -24.49 5.14
CA GLY A 126 -9.01 -24.49 6.23
C GLY A 126 -8.21 -23.19 6.34
N PRO A 127 -7.19 -23.17 7.21
CA PRO A 127 -6.44 -21.96 7.56
C PRO A 127 -5.81 -21.23 6.36
N LEU A 128 -5.37 -21.94 5.32
CA LEU A 128 -4.77 -21.35 4.12
C LEU A 128 -5.78 -20.70 3.16
N ALA A 129 -7.09 -20.91 3.38
CA ALA A 129 -8.16 -20.23 2.65
C ALA A 129 -8.61 -18.92 3.32
N SER A 130 -8.08 -18.60 4.51
CA SER A 130 -8.40 -17.38 5.25
C SER A 130 -7.51 -16.22 4.81
N SER A 131 -8.08 -15.03 4.62
CA SER A 131 -7.30 -13.79 4.45
C SER A 131 -6.63 -13.40 5.76
N GLU A 132 -5.31 -13.42 5.79
CA GLU A 132 -4.43 -12.81 6.81
C GLU A 132 -4.70 -13.19 8.27
N PHE A 133 -5.40 -14.29 8.52
CA PHE A 133 -5.86 -14.66 9.88
C PHE A 133 -6.58 -13.50 10.59
N GLN A 134 -7.23 -12.63 9.81
CA GLN A 134 -8.00 -11.52 10.36
C GLN A 134 -9.20 -12.12 11.08
N ALA A 135 -9.08 -12.17 12.40
CA ALA A 135 -10.08 -12.79 13.26
C ALA A 135 -11.27 -11.85 13.43
N TRP A 136 -10.99 -10.54 13.54
CA TRP A 136 -12.00 -9.52 13.84
C TRP A 136 -11.67 -8.19 13.20
N LEU A 137 -12.73 -7.45 12.85
CA LEU A 137 -12.66 -6.08 12.40
C LEU A 137 -13.68 -5.26 13.18
N ALA A 138 -13.29 -4.08 13.63
CA ALA A 138 -14.17 -3.13 14.28
C ALA A 138 -13.92 -1.72 13.75
N PHE A 139 -15.00 -0.99 13.52
CA PHE A 139 -14.99 0.42 13.15
C PHE A 139 -15.57 1.23 14.29
N LEU A 140 -14.82 2.24 14.75
CA LEU A 140 -15.14 2.98 15.96
C LEU A 140 -15.16 4.50 15.69
N ASN A 141 -15.96 5.22 16.49
CA ASN A 141 -16.11 6.68 16.41
C ASN A 141 -15.60 7.32 17.70
N LYS A 142 -14.97 8.49 17.62
CA LYS A 142 -14.39 9.22 18.78
C LYS A 142 -15.39 9.59 19.87
N GLN A 143 -16.63 9.94 19.49
CA GLN A 143 -17.61 10.52 20.42
C GLN A 143 -18.76 9.56 20.72
N SER A 144 -19.43 9.04 19.68
CA SER A 144 -20.52 8.07 19.81
C SER A 144 -20.80 7.39 18.48
N VAL A 145 -21.17 6.10 18.51
CA VAL A 145 -21.66 5.38 17.33
C VAL A 145 -23.02 5.96 16.94
N ASN A 146 -23.03 6.84 15.94
CA ASN A 146 -24.25 7.28 15.30
C ASN A 146 -24.53 6.34 14.13
N PRO A 147 -25.56 5.50 14.16
CA PRO A 147 -25.84 4.53 13.09
C PRO A 147 -26.21 5.19 11.75
N LYS A 148 -26.34 6.51 11.70
CA LYS A 148 -26.53 7.29 10.46
C LYS A 148 -25.22 7.89 9.92
N VAL A 149 -24.12 7.75 10.63
CA VAL A 149 -22.79 8.26 10.25
C VAL A 149 -21.94 7.07 9.84
N ASP A 150 -21.82 6.88 8.52
CA ASP A 150 -20.92 5.91 7.90
C ASP A 150 -19.56 6.57 7.62
N TYR A 151 -18.94 7.06 8.70
CA TYR A 151 -17.66 7.79 8.66
C TYR A 151 -16.85 7.48 9.94
N PRO A 152 -16.29 6.26 10.05
CA PRO A 152 -15.59 5.82 11.25
C PRO A 152 -14.25 6.51 11.42
N ASP A 153 -13.88 6.84 12.64
CA ASP A 153 -12.61 7.50 12.94
C ASP A 153 -11.46 6.48 13.02
N TYR A 154 -11.76 5.26 13.44
CA TYR A 154 -10.80 4.20 13.71
C TYR A 154 -11.19 2.89 13.04
N GLU A 155 -10.17 2.15 12.64
CA GLU A 155 -10.27 0.75 12.28
C GLU A 155 -9.37 -0.06 13.22
N LEU A 156 -9.97 -1.01 13.93
CA LEU A 156 -9.25 -2.02 14.68
C LEU A 156 -9.33 -3.33 13.92
N TYR A 157 -8.19 -3.89 13.53
CA TYR A 157 -8.12 -5.23 12.99
C TYR A 157 -7.25 -6.12 13.85
N PHE A 158 -7.77 -7.32 14.10
CA PHE A 158 -7.14 -8.32 14.95
C PHE A 158 -6.65 -9.45 14.07
N VAL A 159 -5.33 -9.67 14.06
CA VAL A 159 -4.68 -10.67 13.21
C VAL A 159 -3.79 -11.57 14.05
N GLU A 160 -3.80 -12.86 13.74
CA GLU A 160 -2.71 -13.73 14.17
C GLU A 160 -1.55 -13.59 13.19
N ILE A 161 -0.39 -13.15 13.66
CA ILE A 161 0.79 -12.89 12.82
C ILE A 161 1.90 -13.90 13.14
N THR A 162 2.67 -14.30 12.12
CA THR A 162 3.90 -15.07 12.34
C THR A 162 5.09 -14.15 12.53
N LYS A 163 6.16 -14.68 13.14
CA LYS A 163 7.45 -13.98 13.26
C LYS A 163 7.98 -13.50 11.91
N GLU A 164 7.89 -14.34 10.89
CA GLU A 164 8.38 -14.01 9.54
C GLU A 164 7.65 -12.79 8.99
N ILE A 165 6.31 -12.78 9.04
CA ILE A 165 5.49 -11.68 8.54
C ILE A 165 5.77 -10.40 9.35
N ALA A 166 5.84 -10.49 10.68
CA ALA A 166 6.12 -9.35 11.54
C ALA A 166 7.49 -8.71 11.26
N MET A 167 8.50 -9.50 10.87
CA MET A 167 9.83 -8.99 10.51
C MET A 167 9.91 -8.50 9.06
N SER A 168 9.30 -9.20 8.10
CA SER A 168 9.48 -8.90 6.67
C SER A 168 8.52 -7.83 6.15
N GLU A 169 7.27 -7.82 6.61
CA GLU A 169 6.22 -6.99 6.01
C GLU A 169 6.00 -5.67 6.74
N LEU A 170 6.22 -5.63 8.06
CA LEU A 170 5.99 -4.40 8.84
C LEU A 170 7.15 -3.40 8.75
N GLY A 171 8.31 -3.79 8.21
CA GLY A 171 9.47 -2.91 8.05
C GLY A 171 10.00 -2.31 9.36
N LEU A 172 9.73 -2.97 10.49
CA LEU A 172 10.10 -2.47 11.81
C LEU A 172 11.62 -2.53 12.02
N LYS A 173 12.16 -1.53 12.71
CA LYS A 173 13.54 -1.60 13.19
C LYS A 173 13.69 -2.79 14.15
N PRO A 174 14.84 -3.48 14.19
CA PRO A 174 15.03 -4.67 15.03
C PRO A 174 14.69 -4.44 16.51
N GLU A 175 15.03 -3.28 17.06
CA GLU A 175 14.71 -2.89 18.43
C GLU A 175 13.21 -2.71 18.69
N VAL A 176 12.47 -2.16 17.71
CA VAL A 176 11.01 -2.00 17.79
C VAL A 176 10.33 -3.36 17.70
N TYR A 177 10.77 -4.21 16.75
CA TYR A 177 10.30 -5.59 16.66
C TYR A 177 10.50 -6.34 17.98
N LYS A 178 11.71 -6.28 18.54
CA LYS A 178 12.04 -6.98 19.80
C LYS A 178 11.16 -6.50 20.95
N SER A 179 10.82 -5.21 21.00
CA SER A 179 9.94 -4.67 22.03
C SER A 179 8.48 -5.10 21.87
N LEU A 180 7.96 -5.15 20.63
CA LEU A 180 6.53 -5.41 20.37
C LEU A 180 6.18 -6.90 20.27
N PHE A 181 7.09 -7.72 19.72
CA PHE A 181 6.85 -9.12 19.38
C PHE A 181 7.77 -10.10 20.10
N GLY A 182 9.00 -9.68 20.42
CA GLY A 182 10.04 -10.55 20.99
C GLY A 182 9.60 -11.40 22.20
N PRO A 183 8.87 -10.86 23.19
CA PRO A 183 8.38 -11.64 24.33
C PRO A 183 7.35 -12.73 23.98
N TYR A 184 6.72 -12.63 22.81
CA TYR A 184 5.53 -13.40 22.45
C TYR A 184 5.75 -14.29 21.21
N GLU A 185 6.88 -14.15 20.51
CA GLU A 185 7.08 -14.72 19.16
C GLU A 185 6.95 -16.24 19.05
N ASN A 186 7.04 -16.96 20.17
CA ASN A 186 6.89 -18.42 20.24
C ASN A 186 5.55 -18.88 20.81
N ASP A 187 4.72 -17.94 21.29
CA ASP A 187 3.41 -18.22 21.84
C ASP A 187 2.31 -17.94 20.81
N PRO A 188 1.14 -18.59 20.93
CA PRO A 188 -0.04 -18.16 20.21
C PRO A 188 -0.33 -16.69 20.57
N MET A 189 -0.38 -15.81 19.57
CA MET A 189 -0.57 -14.38 19.78
C MET A 189 -1.62 -13.81 18.83
N MET A 190 -2.21 -12.69 19.26
CA MET A 190 -3.06 -11.85 18.43
C MET A 190 -2.54 -10.42 18.50
N LEU A 191 -2.35 -9.82 17.34
CA LEU A 191 -2.00 -8.42 17.18
C LEU A 191 -3.29 -7.64 16.92
N CYS A 192 -3.55 -6.61 17.72
CA CYS A 192 -4.52 -5.57 17.38
C CYS A 192 -3.75 -4.40 16.77
N ALA A 193 -4.09 -4.06 15.53
CA ALA A 193 -3.64 -2.84 14.90
C ALA A 193 -4.75 -1.80 14.99
N SER A 194 -4.43 -0.67 15.62
CA SER A 194 -5.32 0.47 15.79
C SER A 194 -4.96 1.56 14.80
N GLN A 195 -5.74 1.68 13.73
CA GLN A 195 -5.53 2.66 12.67
C GLN A 195 -6.47 3.85 12.84
N ILE A 196 -5.95 5.04 12.52
CA ILE A 196 -6.78 6.22 12.24
C ILE A 196 -7.10 6.27 10.75
N LEU A 197 -8.38 6.47 10.42
CA LEU A 197 -8.85 6.49 9.04
C LEU A 197 -8.78 7.88 8.39
N HIS A 198 -8.62 8.91 9.22
CA HIS A 198 -8.62 10.31 8.79
C HIS A 198 -7.40 11.08 9.31
N PRO A 199 -6.17 10.61 9.04
CA PRO A 199 -4.96 11.29 9.50
C PRO A 199 -4.88 12.70 8.94
N LYS A 200 -4.36 13.64 9.73
CA LYS A 200 -4.07 15.02 9.29
C LYS A 200 -2.67 15.16 8.72
N SER A 201 -1.74 14.32 9.15
CA SER A 201 -0.37 14.25 8.62
C SER A 201 -0.37 14.09 7.09
N ARG A 202 0.59 14.74 6.43
CA ARG A 202 0.74 14.68 4.97
C ARG A 202 2.19 14.43 4.60
N GLY A 203 2.38 13.39 3.80
CA GLY A 203 3.66 13.00 3.26
C GLY A 203 3.91 13.48 1.83
N THR A 204 5.04 13.04 1.28
CA THR A 204 5.44 13.28 -0.10
C THR A 204 6.05 12.04 -0.78
N VAL A 205 5.94 12.02 -2.10
CA VAL A 205 6.68 11.15 -3.02
C VAL A 205 7.51 12.04 -3.92
N ARG A 206 8.83 11.82 -3.99
CA ARG A 206 9.76 12.63 -4.77
C ARG A 206 10.68 11.76 -5.61
N LEU A 207 11.09 12.28 -6.76
CA LEU A 207 12.16 11.64 -7.54
C LEU A 207 13.46 11.62 -6.73
N LYS A 208 14.11 10.45 -6.71
CA LYS A 208 15.48 10.29 -6.23
C LYS A 208 16.50 10.66 -7.31
N SER A 209 16.19 10.33 -8.56
CA SER A 209 16.98 10.63 -9.76
C SER A 209 16.05 10.73 -10.98
N SER A 210 16.61 10.99 -12.16
CA SER A 210 15.92 10.87 -13.46
C SER A 210 15.91 9.44 -14.01
N ASP A 211 16.52 8.48 -13.32
CA ASP A 211 16.51 7.07 -13.72
C ASP A 211 15.15 6.46 -13.35
N PRO A 212 14.36 5.94 -14.31
CA PRO A 212 13.08 5.32 -14.02
C PRO A 212 13.17 4.06 -13.16
N TYR A 213 14.35 3.44 -13.02
CA TYR A 213 14.59 2.26 -12.20
C TYR A 213 14.91 2.56 -10.74
N ASP A 214 15.36 3.78 -10.45
CA ASP A 214 15.56 4.20 -9.07
C ASP A 214 14.22 4.30 -8.34
N PRO A 215 14.08 3.73 -7.13
CA PRO A 215 12.87 3.91 -6.35
C PRO A 215 12.72 5.39 -5.95
N PRO A 216 11.48 5.93 -5.97
CA PRO A 216 11.26 7.29 -5.51
C PRO A 216 11.55 7.38 -4.01
N LEU A 217 11.86 8.59 -3.55
CA LEU A 217 11.87 8.91 -2.13
C LEU A 217 10.41 8.97 -1.67
N ILE A 218 10.06 8.17 -0.68
CA ILE A 218 8.71 8.10 -0.10
C ILE A 218 8.84 8.49 1.36
N ASP A 219 8.16 9.56 1.73
CA ASP A 219 8.08 10.05 3.10
C ASP A 219 6.61 10.19 3.47
N PRO A 220 6.01 9.20 4.17
CA PRO A 220 4.64 9.28 4.63
C PRO A 220 4.41 10.39 5.65
N ASN A 221 5.48 10.85 6.32
CA ASN A 221 5.44 11.87 7.36
C ASN A 221 4.42 11.53 8.47
N TYR A 222 4.40 10.28 8.91
CA TYR A 222 3.47 9.81 9.94
C TYR A 222 3.63 10.58 11.24
N PHE A 223 2.50 10.96 11.84
CA PHE A 223 2.43 11.64 13.15
C PHE A 223 3.10 13.02 13.20
N ASP A 224 3.28 13.67 12.05
CA ASP A 224 3.72 15.07 11.98
C ASP A 224 2.69 16.01 12.61
N ASP A 225 1.39 15.73 12.43
CA ASP A 225 0.35 16.33 13.27
C ASP A 225 0.26 15.54 14.60
N PRO A 226 0.56 16.16 15.74
CA PRO A 226 0.54 15.47 17.03
C PRO A 226 -0.81 14.86 17.40
N SER A 227 -1.92 15.40 16.88
CA SER A 227 -3.25 14.86 17.17
C SER A 227 -3.47 13.47 16.58
N ASP A 228 -2.77 13.12 15.49
CA ASP A 228 -2.82 11.78 14.92
C ASP A 228 -2.24 10.74 15.90
N LEU A 229 -1.19 11.11 16.64
CA LEU A 229 -0.60 10.23 17.65
C LEU A 229 -1.51 10.09 18.86
N ASP A 230 -2.06 11.21 19.35
CA ASP A 230 -3.03 11.21 20.46
C ASP A 230 -4.24 10.32 20.14
N ASP A 231 -4.72 10.38 18.89
CA ASP A 231 -5.84 9.57 18.41
C ASP A 231 -5.51 8.08 18.37
N VAL A 232 -4.34 7.70 17.82
CA VAL A 232 -3.90 6.30 17.80
C VAL A 232 -3.73 5.73 19.21
N VAL A 233 -3.14 6.51 20.13
CA VAL A 233 -2.94 6.09 21.53
C VAL A 233 -4.26 5.98 22.29
N ALA A 234 -5.24 6.84 21.99
CA ALA A 234 -6.55 6.78 22.62
C ALA A 234 -7.25 5.42 22.37
N GLY A 235 -7.06 4.82 21.19
CA GLY A 235 -7.43 3.44 20.88
C GLY A 235 -8.86 3.05 21.28
N LYS A 236 -9.82 3.96 21.06
CA LYS A 236 -11.21 3.84 21.55
C LYS A 236 -12.15 3.24 20.53
#